data_AF-A0AAU3R3V2-F1
#
_entry.id   AF-A0AAU3R3V2-F1
#
_cell.length_a   1.000
_cell.length_b   1.000
_cell.length_c   1.000
_cell.angle_alpha   90.00
_cell.angle_beta   90.00
_cell.angle_gamma   90.00
#
_symmetry.space_group_name_H-M   'P 1'
#
loop_
_entity.id
_entity.type
_entity.pdbx_description
1 polymer ?
#
loop_
_entity_poly.entity_id
_entity_poly.type
_entity_poly.pdbx_seq_one_letter_code
_entity_poly.pdbx_strand_id
1 'polypeptide(L)'
;MTTSLCKHRFSVIAPGGSLFRPGNCDRCGITFAASQAELDRQAEQIRLHTAHEGRCGYCTKAAVVFQFQREAMPWDETDPPVHWLCMGCWTRATEVADGLTYSEISAALDSPQASPLARLVFGEAA
;
A
#
# COMPACT_ATOMS: atom_id res chain seq x y z
N MET A 1 18.66 18.02 10.37
CA MET A 1 18.32 16.91 9.47
C MET A 1 19.06 17.14 8.16
N THR A 2 19.88 16.19 7.73
CA THR A 2 20.49 16.22 6.40
C THR A 2 19.52 15.57 5.42
N THR A 3 18.69 16.38 4.76
CA THR A 3 17.83 15.90 3.68
C THR A 3 18.73 15.51 2.51
N SER A 4 18.89 14.21 2.27
CA SER A 4 19.63 13.69 1.12
C SER A 4 18.85 14.00 -0.16
N LEU A 5 19.24 15.03 -0.91
CA LEU A 5 18.74 15.30 -2.26
C LEU A 5 19.34 14.35 -3.32
N CYS A 6 19.99 13.28 -2.87
CA CYS A 6 20.58 12.31 -3.78
C CYS A 6 19.46 11.57 -4.51
N LYS A 7 19.34 11.79 -5.83
CA LYS A 7 18.62 10.86 -6.70
C LYS A 7 19.42 9.55 -6.74
N HIS A 8 19.09 8.63 -5.84
CA HIS A 8 19.83 7.40 -5.65
C HIS A 8 19.89 6.60 -6.96
N ARG A 9 21.10 6.15 -7.30
CA ARG A 9 21.38 5.27 -8.42
C ARG A 9 22.14 4.07 -7.87
N PHE A 10 21.58 2.89 -8.06
CA PHE A 10 22.14 1.62 -7.57
C PHE A 10 22.58 0.77 -8.76
N SER A 11 23.83 0.28 -8.75
CA SER A 11 24.31 -0.62 -9.79
C SER A 11 23.68 -2.01 -9.65
N VAL A 12 23.23 -2.58 -10.77
CA VAL A 12 22.71 -3.95 -10.87
C VAL A 12 23.61 -4.85 -11.72
N ILE A 13 24.83 -4.39 -12.03
CA ILE A 13 25.80 -5.08 -12.88
C ILE A 13 27.03 -5.48 -12.07
N ALA A 14 27.48 -6.73 -12.23
CA ALA A 14 28.69 -7.23 -11.58
C ALA A 14 29.95 -6.47 -12.06
N PRO A 15 30.95 -6.23 -11.19
CA PRO A 15 31.04 -6.65 -9.78
C PRO A 15 30.31 -5.72 -8.79
N GLY A 16 29.72 -4.62 -9.27
CA GLY A 16 29.13 -3.58 -8.43
C GLY A 16 27.74 -3.89 -7.85
N GLY A 17 27.08 -4.95 -8.32
CA GLY A 17 25.78 -5.40 -7.84
C GLY A 17 25.19 -6.49 -8.74
N SER A 18 23.94 -6.86 -8.49
CA SER A 18 23.15 -7.74 -9.34
C SER A 18 21.70 -7.31 -9.38
N LEU A 19 20.91 -7.90 -10.30
CA LEU A 19 19.48 -7.63 -10.42
C LEU A 19 18.72 -7.86 -9.09
N PHE A 20 19.11 -8.90 -8.32
CA PHE A 20 18.45 -9.28 -7.07
C PHE A 20 19.10 -8.68 -5.82
N ARG A 21 20.32 -8.16 -5.96
CA ARG A 21 21.07 -7.48 -4.89
C ARG A 21 21.75 -6.25 -5.48
N PRO A 22 20.99 -5.15 -5.64
CA PRO A 22 21.58 -3.89 -6.08
C PRO A 22 22.72 -3.48 -5.15
N GLY A 23 23.78 -2.91 -5.72
CA GLY A 23 24.89 -2.36 -4.97
C GLY A 23 24.51 -1.13 -4.14
N ASN A 24 25.48 -0.51 -3.51
CA ASN A 24 25.28 0.77 -2.84
C ASN A 24 25.05 1.89 -3.87
N CYS A 25 24.49 3.00 -3.42
CA CYS A 25 24.29 4.15 -4.28
C CYS A 25 25.64 4.69 -4.77
N ASP A 26 25.79 4.83 -6.09
CA ASP A 26 27.01 5.29 -6.78
C ASP A 26 27.50 6.69 -6.32
N ARG A 27 26.63 7.48 -5.68
CA ARG A 27 26.92 8.86 -5.25
C ARG A 27 27.06 9.04 -3.76
N CYS A 28 26.11 8.54 -2.98
CA CYS A 28 26.06 8.79 -1.53
C CYS A 28 26.37 7.55 -0.68
N GLY A 29 26.57 6.38 -1.31
CA GLY A 29 26.96 5.16 -0.61
C GLY A 29 25.87 4.51 0.25
N ILE A 30 24.64 5.05 0.29
CA ILE A 30 23.52 4.39 0.99
C ILE A 30 23.25 3.01 0.38
N THR A 31 22.87 2.04 1.20
CA THR A 31 22.44 0.72 0.72
C THR A 31 21.04 0.81 0.12
N PHE A 32 20.72 -0.09 -0.81
CA PHE A 32 19.37 -0.19 -1.39
C PHE A 32 18.30 -0.40 -0.30
N ALA A 33 18.57 -1.28 0.67
CA ALA A 33 17.65 -1.56 1.78
C ALA A 33 17.37 -0.32 2.65
N ALA A 34 18.38 0.50 2.93
CA ALA A 34 18.19 1.72 3.71
C ALA A 34 17.39 2.78 2.92
N SER A 35 17.58 2.85 1.60
CA SER A 35 16.73 3.69 0.73
C SER A 35 15.28 3.21 0.72
N GLN A 36 15.04 1.90 0.68
CA GLN A 36 13.68 1.36 0.73
C GLN A 36 13.00 1.68 2.07
N ALA A 37 13.70 1.48 3.19
CA ALA A 37 13.17 1.80 4.51
C ALA A 37 12.83 3.30 4.68
N GLU A 38 13.56 4.19 4.02
CA GLU A 38 13.25 5.62 4.01
C GLU A 38 11.99 5.93 3.18
N LEU A 39 11.82 5.31 2.02
CA LEU A 39 10.60 5.42 1.22
C LEU A 39 9.39 4.91 1.99
N ASP A 40 9.52 3.78 2.67
CA ASP A 40 8.45 3.22 3.49
C ASP A 40 8.06 4.17 4.64
N ARG A 41 9.06 4.80 5.28
CA ARG A 41 8.83 5.81 6.33
C ARG A 41 8.13 7.05 5.77
N GLN A 42 8.52 7.53 4.58
CA GLN A 42 7.88 8.69 3.95
C GLN A 42 6.43 8.37 3.54
N ALA A 43 6.19 7.18 3.00
CA ALA A 43 4.85 6.70 2.71
C ALA A 43 3.98 6.68 3.98
N GLU A 44 4.53 6.19 5.09
CA GLU A 44 3.83 6.21 6.39
C GLU A 44 3.56 7.64 6.89
N GLN A 45 4.53 8.56 6.77
CA GLN A 45 4.31 9.96 7.16
C GLN A 45 3.21 10.62 6.32
N ILE A 46 3.15 10.34 5.02
CA ILE A 46 2.07 10.82 4.15
C ILE A 46 0.73 10.26 4.62
N ARG A 47 0.65 8.96 4.95
CA ARG A 47 -0.58 8.35 5.51
C ARG A 47 -1.01 8.99 6.82
N LEU A 48 -0.07 9.25 7.73
CA LEU A 48 -0.35 9.89 9.02
C LEU A 48 -0.82 11.33 8.86
N HIS A 49 -0.31 12.06 7.86
CA HIS A 49 -0.76 13.42 7.55
C HIS A 49 -2.08 13.46 6.76
N THR A 50 -2.49 12.36 6.14
CA THR A 50 -3.85 12.14 5.63
C THR A 50 -4.70 11.37 6.63
N ALA A 51 -4.50 11.59 7.94
CA ALA A 51 -5.28 10.96 9.00
C ALA A 51 -6.10 11.99 9.80
N HIS A 52 -7.22 11.56 10.37
CA HIS A 52 -8.02 12.37 11.29
C HIS A 52 -8.71 11.49 12.33
N GLU A 53 -9.23 12.08 13.41
CA GLU A 53 -10.07 11.36 14.37
C GLU A 53 -11.46 11.12 13.78
N GLY A 54 -11.92 9.87 13.78
CA GLY A 54 -13.20 9.51 13.17
C GLY A 54 -13.67 8.11 13.57
N ARG A 55 -14.66 7.60 12.84
CA ARG A 55 -15.11 6.21 12.95
C ARG A 55 -14.58 5.40 11.78
N CYS A 56 -14.01 4.23 12.07
CA CYS A 56 -13.56 3.31 11.05
C CYS A 56 -14.74 2.85 10.18
N GLY A 57 -14.64 3.00 8.85
CA GLY A 57 -15.67 2.58 7.90
C GLY A 57 -15.96 1.07 7.87
N TYR A 58 -15.05 0.25 8.42
CA TYR A 58 -15.25 -1.19 8.53
C TYR A 58 -15.71 -1.63 9.93
N CYS A 59 -14.91 -1.40 10.96
CA CYS A 59 -15.19 -1.92 12.31
C CYS A 59 -15.99 -0.95 13.19
N THR A 60 -16.32 0.24 12.69
CA THR A 60 -17.11 1.31 13.34
C THR A 60 -16.53 1.91 14.64
N LYS A 61 -15.40 1.40 15.12
CA LYS A 61 -14.70 1.93 16.30
C LYS A 61 -14.25 3.38 16.07
N ALA A 62 -14.38 4.20 17.11
CA ALA A 62 -13.76 5.52 17.16
C ALA A 62 -12.23 5.34 17.28
N ALA A 63 -11.49 5.93 16.35
CA ALA A 63 -10.03 5.82 16.27
C ALA A 63 -9.48 6.95 15.38
N VAL A 64 -8.15 7.07 15.32
CA VAL A 64 -7.50 7.74 14.20
C VAL A 64 -7.72 6.89 12.95
N VAL A 65 -8.31 7.49 11.92
CA VAL A 65 -8.59 6.85 10.64
C VAL A 65 -7.70 7.39 9.54
N PHE A 66 -7.35 6.51 8.62
CA PHE A 66 -6.45 6.73 7.51
C PHE A 66 -7.22 6.54 6.21
N GLN A 67 -6.88 7.34 5.21
CA GLN A 67 -7.40 7.18 3.86
C GLN A 67 -6.91 5.84 3.27
N PHE A 68 -7.84 5.06 2.76
CA PHE A 68 -7.60 3.83 2.01
C PHE A 68 -8.31 3.94 0.67
N GLN A 69 -7.59 3.69 -0.41
CA GLN A 69 -8.13 3.53 -1.75
C GLN A 69 -7.28 2.45 -2.42
N ARG A 70 -7.91 1.40 -2.92
CA ARG A 70 -7.18 0.37 -3.66
C ARG A 70 -6.71 0.91 -5.01
N GLU A 71 -5.73 0.26 -5.61
CA GLU A 71 -5.33 0.57 -6.98
C GLU A 71 -6.49 0.34 -7.96
N ALA A 72 -6.57 1.20 -8.97
CA ALA A 72 -7.52 1.08 -10.05
C ALA A 72 -7.17 -0.15 -10.90
N MET A 73 -8.16 -1.01 -11.09
CA MET A 73 -8.05 -2.21 -11.91
C MET A 73 -8.49 -1.91 -13.34
N PRO A 74 -8.02 -2.68 -14.35
CA PRO A 74 -8.39 -2.47 -15.76
C PRO A 74 -9.89 -2.55 -16.06
N TRP A 75 -10.66 -3.17 -15.18
CA TRP A 75 -12.11 -3.35 -15.31
C TRP A 75 -12.92 -2.38 -14.44
N ASP A 76 -12.28 -1.45 -13.73
CA ASP A 76 -12.99 -0.42 -13.01
C ASP A 76 -13.56 0.62 -13.98
N GLU A 77 -14.88 0.83 -13.96
CA GLU A 77 -15.53 1.87 -14.76
C GLU A 77 -15.23 3.29 -14.23
N THR A 78 -14.93 3.39 -12.94
CA THR A 78 -14.60 4.64 -12.23
C THR A 78 -13.55 4.38 -11.16
N ASP A 79 -12.89 5.44 -10.69
CA ASP A 79 -11.89 5.30 -9.62
C ASP A 79 -12.50 4.61 -8.38
N PRO A 80 -11.77 3.66 -7.75
CA PRO A 80 -12.25 2.96 -6.57
C PRO A 80 -12.64 3.94 -5.45
N PRO A 81 -13.68 3.63 -4.65
CA PRO A 81 -14.11 4.51 -3.58
C PRO A 81 -13.04 4.68 -2.51
N VAL A 82 -13.00 5.88 -1.93
CA VAL A 82 -12.15 6.20 -0.79
C VAL A 82 -12.82 5.74 0.50
N HIS A 83 -12.10 4.98 1.32
CA HIS A 83 -12.51 4.54 2.64
C HIS A 83 -11.64 5.16 3.74
N TRP A 84 -12.21 5.34 4.91
CA TRP A 84 -11.51 5.83 6.10
C TRP A 84 -11.44 4.72 7.14
N LEU A 85 -10.26 4.13 7.33
CA LEU A 85 -10.08 2.92 8.12
C LEU A 85 -9.14 3.16 9.29
N CYS A 86 -9.41 2.56 10.45
CA CYS A 86 -8.39 2.52 11.50
C CYS A 86 -7.20 1.66 11.07
N MET A 87 -6.02 1.89 11.64
CA MET A 87 -4.77 1.24 11.24
C MET A 87 -4.92 -0.29 11.05
N GLY A 88 -5.52 -1.00 12.01
CA GLY A 88 -5.69 -2.46 11.91
C GLY A 88 -6.68 -2.94 10.84
N CYS A 89 -7.62 -2.10 10.39
CA CYS A 89 -8.48 -2.42 9.25
C CYS A 89 -7.82 -2.00 7.93
N TRP A 90 -7.05 -0.91 7.94
CA TRP A 90 -6.27 -0.44 6.82
C TRP A 90 -5.24 -1.50 6.39
N THR A 91 -4.42 -2.02 7.32
CA THR A 91 -3.42 -3.06 7.01
C THR A 91 -4.05 -4.31 6.39
N ARG A 92 -5.15 -4.79 6.96
CA ARG A 92 -5.88 -5.95 6.42
C ARG A 92 -6.51 -5.66 5.06
N ALA A 93 -6.97 -4.43 4.81
CA ALA A 93 -7.51 -4.03 3.53
C ALA A 93 -6.41 -4.03 2.45
N THR A 94 -5.20 -3.58 2.78
CA THR A 94 -4.03 -3.69 1.91
C THR A 94 -3.65 -5.14 1.63
N GLU A 95 -3.57 -5.99 2.65
CA GLU A 95 -3.29 -7.42 2.45
C GLU A 95 -4.30 -8.09 1.51
N VAL A 96 -5.58 -7.71 1.61
CA VAL A 96 -6.64 -8.19 0.71
C VAL A 96 -6.49 -7.62 -0.70
N ALA A 97 -6.10 -6.36 -0.85
CA ALA A 97 -5.86 -5.75 -2.15
C ALA A 97 -4.65 -6.36 -2.88
N ASP A 98 -3.56 -6.61 -2.14
CA ASP A 98 -2.30 -7.12 -2.68
C ASP A 98 -2.35 -8.65 -2.89
N GLY A 99 -3.14 -9.36 -2.08
CA GLY A 99 -3.11 -10.81 -1.96
C GLY A 99 -4.08 -11.59 -2.85
N LEU A 100 -5.04 -10.93 -3.51
CA LEU A 100 -6.05 -11.63 -4.32
C LEU A 100 -5.78 -11.52 -5.83
N THR A 101 -5.76 -12.66 -6.50
CA THR A 101 -5.81 -12.75 -7.96
C THR A 101 -7.22 -12.46 -8.48
N TYR A 102 -7.36 -12.13 -9.77
CA TYR A 102 -8.66 -11.85 -10.40
C TYR A 102 -9.73 -12.93 -10.12
N SER A 103 -9.36 -14.21 -10.21
CA SER A 103 -10.26 -15.33 -9.92
C SER A 103 -10.69 -15.40 -8.46
N GLU A 104 -9.81 -15.01 -7.53
CA GLU A 104 -10.11 -14.98 -6.11
C GLU A 104 -10.94 -13.74 -5.74
N ILE A 105 -10.76 -12.62 -6.45
CA ILE A 105 -11.60 -11.43 -6.34
C ILE A 105 -13.02 -11.76 -6.82
N SER A 106 -13.17 -12.35 -8.01
CA SER A 106 -14.49 -12.78 -8.52
C SER A 106 -15.16 -13.75 -7.54
N ALA A 107 -14.46 -14.81 -7.09
CA ALA A 107 -15.01 -15.76 -6.14
C ALA A 107 -15.36 -15.11 -4.79
N ALA A 108 -14.57 -14.13 -4.34
CA ALA A 108 -14.87 -13.35 -3.14
C ALA A 108 -16.09 -12.45 -3.32
N LEU A 109 -16.38 -11.94 -4.52
CA LEU A 109 -17.57 -11.13 -4.76
C LEU A 109 -18.83 -12.00 -4.96
N ASP A 110 -18.69 -13.13 -5.64
CA ASP A 110 -19.80 -14.05 -5.96
C ASP A 110 -20.24 -14.94 -4.79
N SER A 111 -19.40 -15.06 -3.75
CA SER A 111 -19.70 -15.88 -2.57
C SER A 111 -20.46 -15.08 -1.49
N PRO A 112 -21.57 -15.60 -0.95
CA PRO A 112 -22.20 -15.07 0.25
C PRO A 112 -21.28 -15.04 1.47
N GLN A 113 -20.20 -15.84 1.46
CA GLN A 113 -19.20 -15.94 2.52
C GLN A 113 -17.93 -15.12 2.27
N ALA A 114 -17.97 -14.21 1.28
CA ALA A 114 -16.96 -13.17 1.12
C ALA A 114 -16.56 -12.58 2.48
N SER A 115 -15.26 -12.40 2.71
CA SER A 115 -14.81 -11.55 3.81
C SER A 115 -15.52 -10.19 3.67
N PRO A 116 -16.25 -9.70 4.69
CA PRO A 116 -16.89 -8.38 4.60
C PRO A 116 -15.89 -7.26 4.30
N LEU A 117 -14.61 -7.48 4.60
CA LEU A 117 -13.53 -6.57 4.25
C LEU A 117 -13.20 -6.61 2.75
N ALA A 118 -13.25 -7.78 2.10
CA ALA A 118 -13.03 -7.89 0.66
C ALA A 118 -14.12 -7.17 -0.14
N ARG A 119 -15.38 -7.24 0.31
CA ARG A 119 -16.46 -6.43 -0.29
C ARG A 119 -16.24 -4.92 -0.13
N LEU A 120 -15.75 -4.50 1.03
CA LEU A 120 -15.38 -3.10 1.24
C LEU A 120 -14.22 -2.68 0.32
N VAL A 121 -13.23 -3.54 0.12
CA VAL A 121 -12.05 -3.24 -0.73
C VAL A 121 -12.42 -3.20 -2.22
N PHE A 122 -13.16 -4.18 -2.72
CA PHE A 122 -13.44 -4.33 -4.16
C PHE A 122 -14.78 -3.73 -4.61
N GLY A 123 -15.65 -3.36 -3.67
CA GLY A 123 -17.02 -2.92 -3.96
C GLY A 123 -17.98 -4.11 -4.05
N GLU A 124 -19.29 -3.85 -3.97
CA GLU A 124 -20.27 -4.81 -4.46
C GLU A 124 -20.25 -4.72 -6.00
N ALA A 125 -20.07 -5.87 -6.68
CA ALA A 125 -20.35 -5.93 -8.11
C ALA A 125 -21.82 -5.55 -8.29
N ALA A 126 -22.07 -4.42 -8.94
CA ALA A 126 -23.42 -3.93 -9.24
C ALA A 126 -24.14 -4.86 -10.24
#